data_AF-A0A1M3QNE9-F1
#
_entry.id   AF-A0A1M3QNE9-F1
#
_cell.length_a   1.000
_cell.length_b   1.000
_cell.length_c   1.000
_cell.angle_alpha   90.00
_cell.angle_beta   90.00
_cell.angle_gamma   90.00
#
_symmetry.space_group_name_H-M   'P 1'
#
loop_
_entity.id
_entity.type
_entity.pdbx_description
1 polymer ?
#
loop_
_entity_poly.entity_id
_entity_poly.type
_entity_poly.pdbx_seq_one_letter_code
_entity_poly.pdbx_strand_id
1 'polypeptide(L)'
;MKYRVFLSGLGCALLCGTAAAFAAKPPPAPPPAPPPGHPASLEQAVKQVQHETRGHILAADTVSRGKANVYRIKVLTPQGQVRVVQMHSNARPKPGKSDTDKGGH
;
A
#
# COMPACT_ATOMS: atom_id res chain seq x y z
N MET A 1 -20.23 -6.75 -8.18
CA MET A 1 -19.87 -5.44 -8.79
C MET A 1 -18.74 -4.84 -7.97
N LYS A 2 -17.57 -4.39 -8.43
CA LYS A 2 -17.10 -3.91 -9.73
C LYS A 2 -15.57 -4.11 -9.68
N TYR A 3 -14.99 -5.01 -10.47
CA TYR A 3 -13.54 -5.03 -10.69
C TYR A 3 -13.28 -3.98 -11.77
N ARG A 4 -12.87 -2.77 -11.37
CA ARG A 4 -12.48 -1.74 -12.33
C ARG A 4 -11.04 -1.98 -12.72
N VAL A 5 -10.90 -2.75 -13.79
CA VAL A 5 -9.95 -2.58 -14.90
C VAL A 5 -9.03 -1.37 -14.74
N PHE A 6 -7.72 -1.61 -14.70
CA PHE A 6 -6.78 -0.77 -15.42
C PHE A 6 -5.91 -1.65 -16.32
N LEU A 7 -6.36 -1.70 -17.57
CA LEU A 7 -5.71 -2.27 -18.73
C LEU A 7 -4.94 -1.12 -19.41
N SER A 8 -3.62 -1.24 -19.52
CA SER A 8 -2.75 -0.56 -20.51
C SER A 8 -1.31 -1.00 -20.17
N GLY A 9 -0.56 -1.76 -20.97
CA GLY A 9 -0.57 -1.88 -22.41
C GLY A 9 0.26 -0.74 -23.01
N LEU A 10 1.59 -0.91 -23.09
CA LEU A 10 2.42 -0.37 -24.17
C LEU A 10 3.83 -0.97 -24.10
N GLY A 11 4.14 -1.85 -25.04
CA GLY A 11 5.53 -2.18 -25.37
C GLY A 11 6.17 -1.01 -26.11
N CYS A 12 7.46 -0.81 -25.90
CA CYS A 12 8.31 -0.09 -26.84
C CYS A 12 9.70 -0.73 -26.77
N ALA A 13 10.01 -1.53 -27.80
CA ALA A 13 11.38 -1.81 -28.17
C ALA A 13 12.04 -0.49 -28.61
N LEU A 14 13.35 -0.31 -28.33
CA LEU A 14 14.35 0.18 -29.28
C LEU A 14 15.65 0.54 -28.56
N LEU A 15 16.74 0.25 -29.28
CA LEU A 15 18.13 0.43 -28.91
C LEU A 15 18.50 1.89 -28.64
N CYS A 16 19.44 2.14 -27.73
CA CYS A 16 20.55 3.09 -27.92
C CYS A 16 21.48 3.08 -26.70
N GLY A 17 22.77 2.83 -26.95
CA GLY A 17 23.82 3.00 -25.95
C GLY A 17 24.17 4.47 -25.77
N THR A 18 24.34 4.89 -24.52
CA THR A 18 25.14 6.06 -24.13
C THR A 18 25.67 5.82 -22.71
N ALA A 19 26.98 5.86 -22.58
CA ALA A 19 27.68 5.91 -21.31
C ALA A 19 27.42 7.27 -20.65
N ALA A 20 26.60 7.30 -19.61
CA ALA A 20 26.53 8.41 -18.66
C ALA A 20 26.75 7.82 -17.28
N ALA A 21 27.82 8.28 -16.61
CA ALA A 21 28.11 7.95 -15.23
C ALA A 21 26.91 8.37 -14.35
N PHE A 22 26.00 7.44 -14.10
CA PHE A 22 24.97 7.64 -13.10
C PHE A 22 25.65 7.56 -11.75
N ALA A 23 25.81 8.74 -11.13
CA ALA A 23 25.95 8.91 -9.71
C ALA A 23 25.13 7.82 -9.02
N ALA A 24 25.82 6.88 -8.38
CA ALA A 24 25.20 5.77 -7.68
C ALA A 24 24.29 6.34 -6.61
N LYS A 25 23.00 6.46 -6.95
CA LYS A 25 21.95 6.72 -5.98
C LYS A 25 22.07 5.56 -4.99
N PRO A 26 22.42 5.80 -3.71
CA PRO A 26 22.55 4.71 -2.75
C PRO A 26 21.29 3.86 -2.85
N PRO A 27 21.41 2.51 -2.86
CA PRO A 27 20.23 1.65 -2.95
C PRO A 27 19.28 2.11 -1.84
N PRO A 28 18.01 2.40 -2.15
CA PRO A 28 17.05 2.77 -1.13
C PRO A 28 17.10 1.63 -0.12
N ALA A 29 17.51 1.93 1.12
CA ALA A 29 17.51 0.97 2.20
C ALA A 29 16.13 0.28 2.18
N PRO A 30 16.06 -1.06 2.28
CA PRO A 30 14.77 -1.74 2.37
C PRO A 30 13.97 -1.03 3.47
N PRO A 31 12.72 -0.63 3.20
CA PRO A 31 11.92 0.09 4.18
C PRO A 31 11.94 -0.72 5.48
N PRO A 32 12.15 -0.07 6.65
CA PRO A 32 12.20 -0.76 7.93
C PRO A 32 10.97 -1.65 8.05
N ALA A 33 11.21 -2.93 8.34
CA ALA A 33 10.13 -3.90 8.52
C ALA A 33 9.14 -3.33 9.54
N PRO A 34 7.83 -3.29 9.23
CA PRO A 34 6.85 -2.75 10.17
C PRO A 34 6.94 -3.54 11.48
N PRO A 35 6.88 -2.86 12.64
CA PRO A 35 6.98 -3.53 13.93
C PRO A 35 5.83 -4.54 14.09
N PRO A 36 6.07 -5.69 14.76
CA PRO A 36 5.03 -6.67 15.05
C PRO A 36 4.07 -6.08 16.09
N GLY A 37 3.02 -5.42 15.61
CA GLY A 37 2.01 -4.76 16.41
C GLY A 37 0.80 -4.43 15.57
N HIS A 38 -0.31 -4.10 16.23
CA HIS A 38 -1.52 -3.66 15.53
C HIS A 38 -1.21 -2.37 14.75
N PRO A 39 -1.52 -2.32 13.44
CA PRO A 39 -1.17 -1.18 12.62
C PRO A 39 -1.86 0.08 13.15
N ALA A 40 -1.10 1.16 13.31
CA ALA A 40 -1.66 2.45 13.67
C ALA A 40 -2.38 3.08 12.48
N SER A 41 -1.88 2.89 11.26
CA SER A 41 -2.48 3.45 10.03
C SER A 41 -2.82 2.38 8.99
N LEU A 42 -3.76 2.70 8.08
CA LEU A 42 -4.13 1.84 6.96
C LEU A 42 -2.93 1.43 6.10
N GLU A 43 -2.01 2.35 5.82
CA GLU A 43 -0.81 2.07 5.05
C GLU A 43 0.12 1.04 5.72
N GLN A 44 0.24 1.10 7.05
CA GLN A 44 1.02 0.10 7.79
C GLN A 44 0.35 -1.27 7.72
N ALA A 45 -0.98 -1.31 7.84
CA ALA A 45 -1.76 -2.52 7.69
C ALA A 45 -1.58 -3.14 6.30
N VAL A 46 -1.59 -2.31 5.24
CA VAL A 46 -1.37 -2.76 3.86
C VAL A 46 0.02 -3.35 3.68
N LYS A 47 1.07 -2.66 4.16
CA LYS A 47 2.45 -3.15 4.09
C LYS A 47 2.63 -4.48 4.83
N GLN A 48 2.02 -4.60 6.01
CA GLN A 48 2.06 -5.82 6.79
C GLN A 48 1.35 -6.97 6.07
N VAL A 49 0.12 -6.77 5.58
CA VAL A 49 -0.62 -7.80 4.83
C VAL A 49 0.10 -8.23 3.56
N GLN A 50 0.71 -7.29 2.83
CA GLN A 50 1.50 -7.61 1.64
C GLN A 50 2.74 -8.44 1.99
N HIS A 51 3.45 -8.10 3.07
CA HIS A 51 4.63 -8.85 3.51
C HIS A 51 4.27 -10.27 3.97
N GLU A 52 3.20 -10.41 4.77
CA GLU A 52 2.74 -11.68 5.31
C GLU A 52 2.15 -12.60 4.23
N THR A 53 1.35 -12.04 3.33
CA THR A 53 0.64 -12.83 2.30
C THR A 53 1.50 -13.05 1.05
N ARG A 54 2.54 -12.22 0.85
CA ARG A 54 3.29 -12.12 -0.43
C ARG A 54 2.37 -11.92 -1.63
N GLY A 55 1.24 -11.24 -1.41
CA GLY A 55 0.15 -11.08 -2.37
C GLY A 55 0.01 -9.65 -2.88
N HIS A 56 -0.78 -9.50 -3.95
CA HIS A 56 -1.11 -8.19 -4.52
C HIS A 56 -2.32 -7.59 -3.83
N ILE A 57 -2.21 -6.33 -3.40
CA ILE A 57 -3.31 -5.64 -2.73
C ILE A 57 -4.26 -5.12 -3.80
N LEU A 58 -5.53 -5.50 -3.70
CA LEU A 58 -6.59 -5.06 -4.62
C LEU A 58 -7.37 -3.86 -4.09
N ALA A 59 -7.58 -3.81 -2.78
CA ALA A 59 -8.25 -2.71 -2.11
C ALA A 59 -7.88 -2.69 -0.61
N ALA A 60 -7.97 -1.52 0.00
CA ALA A 60 -7.78 -1.33 1.42
C ALA A 60 -8.75 -0.26 1.90
N ASP A 61 -9.61 -0.63 2.86
CA ASP A 61 -10.66 0.23 3.38
C ASP A 61 -10.54 0.35 4.90
N THR A 62 -10.87 1.51 5.46
CA THR A 62 -11.09 1.67 6.90
C THR A 62 -12.58 1.61 7.19
N VAL A 63 -12.99 0.70 8.06
CA VAL A 63 -14.38 0.55 8.49
C VAL A 63 -14.48 0.87 9.97
N SER A 64 -15.26 1.88 10.32
CA SER A 64 -15.55 2.19 11.71
C SER A 64 -16.58 1.21 12.27
N ARG A 65 -16.25 0.58 13.39
CA ARG A 65 -17.09 -0.34 14.17
C ARG A 65 -17.25 0.25 15.57
N GLY A 66 -18.29 1.07 15.75
CA GLY A 66 -18.51 1.79 17.00
C GLY A 66 -17.36 2.75 17.29
N LYS A 67 -16.60 2.49 18.37
CA LYS A 67 -15.47 3.32 18.79
C LYS A 67 -14.13 2.90 18.18
N ALA A 68 -14.09 1.76 17.49
CA ALA A 68 -12.87 1.19 16.91
C ALA A 68 -12.87 1.33 15.39
N ASN A 69 -11.69 1.38 14.78
CA ASN A 69 -11.52 1.26 13.34
C ASN A 69 -10.98 -0.12 12.99
N VAL A 70 -11.47 -0.69 11.90
CA VAL A 70 -11.04 -1.98 11.35
C VAL A 70 -10.55 -1.76 9.94
N TYR A 71 -9.31 -2.15 9.65
CA TYR A 71 -8.77 -2.14 8.31
C TYR A 71 -9.18 -3.43 7.59
N ARG A 72 -9.86 -3.29 6.46
CA ARG A 72 -10.27 -4.40 5.59
C ARG A 72 -9.45 -4.34 4.31
N ILE A 73 -8.60 -5.35 4.13
CA ILE A 73 -7.64 -5.37 3.02
C ILE A 73 -7.97 -6.57 2.14
N LYS A 74 -8.27 -6.30 0.86
CA LYS A 74 -8.48 -7.34 -0.15
C LYS A 74 -7.13 -7.64 -0.79
N VAL A 75 -6.69 -8.88 -0.68
CA VAL A 75 -5.40 -9.35 -1.22
C VAL A 75 -5.63 -10.50 -2.20
N LEU A 76 -5.02 -10.40 -3.38
CA LEU A 76 -4.83 -11.52 -4.28
C LEU A 76 -3.60 -12.28 -3.82
N THR A 77 -3.83 -13.48 -3.29
CA THR A 77 -2.77 -14.41 -2.90
C THR A 77 -2.01 -14.92 -4.14
N PRO A 78 -0.76 -15.38 -4.00
CA PRO A 78 -0.02 -15.99 -5.10
C PRO A 78 -0.71 -17.24 -5.69
N GLN A 79 -1.64 -17.83 -4.95
CA GLN A 79 -2.49 -18.95 -5.39
C GLN A 79 -3.62 -18.51 -6.32
N GLY A 80 -3.74 -17.21 -6.62
CA GLY A 80 -4.80 -16.66 -7.48
C GLY A 80 -6.12 -16.42 -6.77
N GLN A 81 -6.17 -16.57 -5.44
CA GLN A 81 -7.40 -16.39 -4.67
C GLN A 81 -7.46 -15.02 -4.02
N VAL A 82 -8.64 -14.40 -4.01
CA VAL A 82 -8.87 -13.14 -3.29
C VAL A 82 -9.27 -13.43 -1.84
N ARG A 83 -8.50 -12.90 -0.90
CA ARG A 83 -8.75 -13.02 0.54
C ARG A 83 -8.97 -11.65 1.16
N VAL A 84 -9.85 -11.58 2.16
CA VAL A 84 -10.09 -10.36 2.93
C VAL A 84 -9.41 -10.51 4.29
N VAL A 85 -8.40 -9.69 4.55
CA VAL A 85 -7.73 -9.61 5.85
C VAL A 85 -8.34 -8.47 6.65
N GLN A 86 -8.68 -8.74 7.90
CA GLN A 86 -9.25 -7.75 8.82
C GLN A 86 -8.27 -7.52 9.96
N MET A 87 -7.91 -6.27 10.21
CA MET A 87 -6.99 -5.89 11.28
C MET A 87 -7.62 -4.79 12.12
N HIS A 88 -7.60 -4.94 13.44
CA HIS A 88 -8.00 -3.87 14.35
C HIS A 88 -6.96 -2.75 14.32
N SER A 89 -7.45 -1.52 14.16
CA SER A 89 -6.61 -0.34 14.26
C SER A 89 -6.28 -0.07 15.73
N ASN A 90 -5.01 0.16 16.03
CA ASN A 90 -4.60 0.72 17.31
C ASN A 90 -4.45 2.25 17.27
N ALA A 91 -4.83 2.89 16.16
CA ALA A 91 -4.95 4.35 16.16
C ALA A 91 -6.11 4.74 17.07
N ARG A 92 -5.76 5.50 18.10
CA ARG A 92 -6.72 6.35 18.79
C ARG A 92 -7.46 7.16 17.71
N PRO A 93 -8.81 7.17 17.69
CA PRO A 93 -9.57 7.88 16.67
C PRO A 93 -9.14 9.35 16.66
N LYS A 94 -8.35 9.74 15.66
CA LYS A 94 -7.94 11.13 15.45
C LYS A 94 -9.05 11.82 14.64
N PRO A 95 -9.59 12.96 15.10
CA PRO A 95 -10.51 13.74 14.29
C PRO A 95 -9.73 14.31 13.10
N GLY A 96 -10.20 14.02 11.88
CA GLY A 96 -9.99 14.79 10.66
C GLY A 96 -8.57 15.18 10.25
N LYS A 97 -8.07 14.55 9.18
CA LYS A 97 -7.18 15.13 8.15
C LYS A 97 -5.92 15.88 8.64
N SER A 98 -4.77 15.22 8.56
CA SER A 98 -3.52 15.91 8.22
C SER A 98 -3.32 15.81 6.71
N ASP A 99 -4.26 16.38 5.96
CA ASP A 99 -4.04 16.86 4.60
C ASP A 99 -3.67 18.34 4.80
N THR A 100 -2.39 18.59 5.05
CA THR A 100 -1.80 19.93 5.11
C THR A 100 -0.70 19.96 4.07
N ASP A 101 -1.11 20.02 2.81
CA ASP A 101 -0.29 20.49 1.70
C ASP A 101 -1.23 20.92 0.56
N LYS A 102 -1.70 22.17 0.60
CA LYS A 102 -1.74 23.12 -0.54
C LYS A 102 -2.79 24.21 -0.36
N GLY A 103 -2.29 25.42 -0.15
CA GLY A 103 -2.98 26.69 -0.27
C GLY A 103 -2.27 27.70 0.63
N GLY A 104 -1.70 28.80 0.18
CA GLY A 104 -1.60 29.43 -1.12
C GLY A 104 -0.99 30.82 -0.88
N HIS A 105 -0.32 31.35 -1.92
CA HIS A 105 0.37 32.65 -2.03
C HIS A 105 1.74 32.78 -1.39
#